data_AF-A0A7X6AS08-F1
#
_entry.id   AF-A0A7X6AS08-F1
#
_cell.length_a   1.000
_cell.length_b   1.000
_cell.length_c   1.000
_cell.angle_alpha   90.00
_cell.angle_beta   90.00
_cell.angle_gamma   90.00
#
_symmetry.space_group_name_H-M   'P 1'
#
loop_
_entity.id
_entity.type
_entity.pdbx_description
1 polymer ?
#
loop_
_entity_poly.entity_id
_entity_poly.type
_entity_poly.pdbx_seq_one_letter_code
_entity_poly.pdbx_strand_id
1 'polypeptide(L)'
;MLEPIPLPDSGELVVPEVIAPTGFQISLSIPNFKDWREKNRTFESFAANRRASRTLTGGDRPEVIVMREVLGDWFEALDVSAARGRVIASDETWAGAAPIAVVTHGFWQRRLAGDPDVLGRTIVLDGESFEIVGVMPPDFRFPSADTEVFVPMGYYSERLCWEQRGCSQGT
;
A
#
# COMPACT_ATOMS: atom_id res chain seq x y z
N MET A 1 -2.71 -15.49 22.38
CA MET A 1 -1.26 -15.20 22.30
C MET A 1 -1.04 -14.71 20.88
N LEU A 2 -0.85 -13.40 20.69
CA LEU A 2 -0.62 -12.83 19.36
C LEU A 2 0.86 -13.01 19.04
N GLU A 3 1.17 -13.72 17.96
CA GLU A 3 2.55 -13.81 17.47
C GLU A 3 2.99 -12.42 16.97
N PRO A 4 4.14 -11.90 17.41
CA PRO A 4 4.67 -10.64 16.89
C PRO A 4 5.09 -10.85 15.44
N ILE A 5 4.62 -9.95 14.57
CA ILE A 5 5.03 -9.91 13.17
C ILE A 5 6.52 -9.60 13.13
N PRO A 6 7.37 -10.40 12.47
CA PRO A 6 8.79 -10.13 12.34
C PRO A 6 9.00 -9.01 11.32
N LEU A 7 8.91 -7.78 11.79
CA LEU A 7 9.45 -6.60 11.10
C LEU A 7 10.85 -6.33 11.68
N PRO A 8 11.83 -5.91 10.86
CA PRO A 8 13.06 -5.32 11.39
C PRO A 8 12.66 -4.20 12.37
N ASP A 9 13.20 -4.24 13.59
CA ASP A 9 12.91 -3.26 14.65
C ASP A 9 11.42 -2.99 14.95
N SER A 10 10.63 -4.04 15.17
CA SER A 10 9.21 -3.96 15.59
C SER A 10 8.94 -3.13 16.86
N GLY A 11 9.98 -2.68 17.59
CA GLY A 11 9.89 -1.74 18.70
C GLY A 11 9.71 -0.27 18.30
N GLU A 12 9.91 0.09 17.02
CA GLU A 12 9.94 1.48 16.55
C GLU A 12 8.75 1.87 15.65
N LEU A 13 7.92 0.90 15.28
CA LEU A 13 6.69 1.14 14.52
C LEU A 13 5.53 1.51 15.44
N VAL A 14 5.05 2.75 15.31
CA VAL A 14 3.85 3.24 15.99
C VAL A 14 2.71 3.38 14.98
N VAL A 15 1.61 2.69 15.22
CA VAL A 15 0.37 2.85 14.45
C VAL A 15 -0.59 3.71 15.28
N PRO A 16 -0.75 5.00 14.96
CA PRO A 16 -1.63 5.86 15.73
C PRO A 16 -3.10 5.49 15.50
N GLU A 17 -3.84 5.28 16.58
CA GLU A 17 -5.29 5.20 16.53
C GLU A 17 -5.90 6.60 16.60
N VAL A 18 -6.72 6.95 15.60
CA VAL A 18 -7.50 8.19 15.63
C VAL A 18 -8.92 7.84 16.05
N ILE A 19 -9.36 8.36 17.19
CA ILE A 19 -10.69 8.08 17.75
C ILE A 19 -11.55 9.34 17.57
N ALA A 20 -12.69 9.19 16.90
CA ALA A 20 -13.68 10.26 16.75
C ALA A 20 -14.35 10.60 18.09
N PRO A 21 -14.97 11.78 18.25
CA PRO A 21 -15.74 12.11 19.47
C PRO A 21 -16.85 11.12 19.79
N THR A 22 -17.32 10.36 18.79
CA THR A 22 -18.30 9.28 18.93
C THR A 22 -17.72 7.99 19.55
N GLY A 23 -16.39 7.91 19.74
CA GLY A 23 -15.70 6.74 20.28
C GLY A 23 -15.28 5.71 19.21
N PHE A 24 -15.61 5.92 17.94
CA PHE A 24 -15.19 5.03 16.86
C PHE A 24 -13.80 5.39 16.34
N GLN A 25 -12.98 4.36 16.09
CA GLN A 25 -11.73 4.54 15.35
C GLN A 25 -12.03 4.97 13.92
N ILE A 26 -11.35 6.00 13.46
CA ILE A 26 -11.46 6.55 12.12
C ILE A 26 -10.08 6.58 11.47
N SER A 27 -10.05 6.58 10.15
CA SER A 27 -8.83 6.86 9.41
C SER A 27 -8.44 8.33 9.47
N LEU A 28 -7.15 8.60 9.30
CA LEU A 28 -6.63 9.95 9.20
C LEU A 28 -6.94 10.53 7.81
N SER A 29 -7.51 11.73 7.74
CA SER A 29 -7.67 12.39 6.44
C SER A 29 -6.31 12.77 5.86
N ILE A 30 -6.15 12.70 4.53
CA ILE A 30 -4.90 13.04 3.83
C ILE A 30 -4.30 14.41 4.24
N PRO A 31 -5.08 15.51 4.39
CA PRO A 31 -4.49 16.77 4.85
C PRO A 31 -3.93 16.71 6.28
N ASN A 32 -4.57 15.94 7.17
CA ASN A 32 -4.04 15.73 8.52
C ASN A 32 -2.79 14.84 8.49
N PHE A 33 -2.74 13.84 7.60
CA PHE A 33 -1.54 13.05 7.36
C PHE A 33 -0.37 13.93 6.92
N LYS A 34 -0.59 14.82 5.94
CA LYS A 34 0.40 15.82 5.49
C LYS A 34 0.86 16.71 6.65
N ASP A 35 -0.07 17.26 7.44
CA ASP A 35 0.27 18.10 8.59
C ASP A 35 1.12 17.36 9.63
N TRP A 36 0.79 16.09 9.91
CA TRP A 36 1.51 15.27 10.88
C TRP A 36 2.90 14.95 10.36
N ARG A 37 3.03 14.60 9.08
CA ARG A 37 4.32 14.37 8.42
C ARG A 37 5.22 15.62 8.47
N GLU A 38 4.69 16.79 8.12
CA GLU A 38 5.45 18.04 8.08
C GLU A 38 5.95 18.48 9.47
N LYS A 39 5.10 18.29 10.48
CA LYS A 39 5.39 18.66 11.88
C LYS A 39 6.12 17.57 12.65
N ASN A 40 6.29 16.39 12.08
CA ASN A 40 7.02 15.29 12.70
C ASN A 40 8.48 15.70 12.95
N ARG A 41 8.97 15.39 14.15
CA ARG A 41 10.36 15.59 14.60
C ARG A 41 10.92 14.37 15.32
N THR A 42 10.12 13.32 15.46
CA THR A 42 10.42 12.17 16.34
C THR A 42 10.63 10.90 15.53
N PHE A 43 9.79 10.65 14.52
CA PHE A 43 9.88 9.45 13.69
C PHE A 43 10.75 9.74 12.46
N GLU A 44 11.53 8.74 12.04
CA GLU A 44 12.35 8.84 10.82
C GLU A 44 11.50 8.85 9.55
N SER A 45 10.46 8.01 9.51
CA SER A 45 9.58 7.81 8.36
C SER A 45 8.10 8.01 8.73
N PHE A 46 7.29 8.48 7.79
CA PHE A 46 5.84 8.61 8.01
C PHE A 46 5.04 8.09 6.82
N ALA A 47 4.19 7.10 7.08
CA ALA A 47 3.48 6.38 6.03
C ALA A 47 2.04 6.04 6.41
N ALA A 48 1.21 5.83 5.40
CA ALA A 48 -0.15 5.33 5.56
C ALA A 48 -0.44 4.25 4.52
N ASN A 49 -1.41 3.40 4.84
CA ASN A 49 -1.97 2.44 3.89
C ASN A 49 -3.48 2.35 4.07
N ARG A 50 -4.19 2.18 2.97
CA ARG A 50 -5.62 1.90 2.94
C ARG A 50 -5.84 0.50 2.37
N ARG A 51 -6.65 -0.31 3.07
CA ARG A 51 -7.08 -1.61 2.56
C ARG A 51 -8.16 -1.40 1.49
N ALA A 52 -7.99 -2.06 0.35
CA ALA A 52 -8.95 -2.04 -0.73
C ALA A 52 -9.16 -3.46 -1.29
N SER A 53 -10.34 -3.68 -1.87
CA SER A 53 -10.61 -4.84 -2.71
C SER A 53 -10.86 -4.37 -4.13
N ARG A 54 -10.30 -5.06 -5.12
CA ARG A 54 -10.46 -4.77 -6.55
C ARG A 54 -10.62 -6.07 -7.33
N THR A 55 -11.29 -5.98 -8.47
CA THR A 55 -11.45 -7.09 -9.40
C THR A 55 -10.23 -7.18 -10.29
N LEU A 56 -9.42 -8.22 -10.11
CA LEU A 56 -8.37 -8.60 -11.04
C LEU A 56 -8.99 -9.22 -12.31
N THR A 57 -8.54 -8.76 -13.47
CA THR A 57 -8.88 -9.35 -14.77
C THR A 57 -7.61 -9.73 -15.54
N GLY A 58 -7.77 -10.55 -16.58
CA GLY A 58 -6.65 -11.06 -17.39
C GLY A 58 -6.30 -12.54 -17.19
N GLY A 59 -6.98 -13.23 -16.26
CA GLY A 59 -7.00 -14.69 -16.17
C GLY A 59 -8.27 -15.31 -16.76
N ASP A 60 -8.50 -16.60 -16.50
CA ASP A 60 -9.68 -17.33 -16.99
C ASP A 60 -11.01 -16.74 -16.50
N ARG A 61 -11.01 -16.15 -15.29
CA ARG A 61 -12.18 -15.52 -14.65
C ARG A 61 -11.77 -14.28 -13.86
N PRO A 62 -12.63 -13.25 -13.78
CA PRO A 62 -12.44 -12.14 -12.86
C PRO A 62 -12.46 -12.61 -11.40
N GLU A 63 -11.53 -12.10 -10.59
CA GLU A 63 -11.40 -12.44 -9.17
C GLU A 63 -11.28 -11.18 -8.32
N VAL A 64 -11.91 -11.16 -7.15
CA VAL A 64 -11.70 -10.06 -6.18
C VAL A 64 -10.45 -10.37 -5.36
N ILE A 65 -9.48 -9.47 -5.42
CA ILE A 65 -8.24 -9.55 -4.63
C ILE A 65 -8.18 -8.44 -3.58
N VAL A 66 -7.41 -8.68 -2.52
CA VAL A 66 -7.11 -7.68 -1.49
C VAL A 66 -5.81 -6.98 -1.85
N MET A 67 -5.82 -5.65 -1.75
CA MET A 67 -4.68 -4.80 -2.04
C MET A 67 -4.52 -3.69 -1.00
N ARG A 68 -3.36 -3.04 -1.04
CA ARG A 68 -3.03 -1.88 -0.22
C ARG A 68 -2.71 -0.69 -1.10
N GLU A 69 -3.44 0.38 -0.89
CA GLU A 69 -3.10 1.70 -1.41
C GLU A 69 -2.13 2.34 -0.42
N VAL A 70 -0.92 2.67 -0.84
CA VAL A 70 0.16 3.14 0.07
C VAL A 70 0.48 4.61 -0.14
N LEU A 71 0.89 5.28 0.93
CA LEU A 71 1.18 6.71 0.96
C LEU A 71 2.43 7.00 1.79
N GLY A 72 3.22 7.98 1.34
CA GLY A 72 4.43 8.42 2.01
C GLY A 72 5.49 7.33 1.99
N ASP A 73 6.20 7.20 3.10
CA ASP A 73 7.43 6.41 3.21
C ASP A 73 7.14 4.92 3.49
N TRP A 74 6.07 4.34 2.91
CA TRP A 74 5.52 3.04 3.34
C TRP A 74 6.52 1.89 3.36
N PHE A 75 7.31 1.75 2.29
CA PHE A 75 8.29 0.66 2.20
C PHE A 75 9.57 0.98 3.00
N GLU A 76 9.95 2.26 3.07
CA GLU A 76 11.09 2.74 3.88
C GLU A 76 10.82 2.54 5.37
N ALA A 77 9.61 2.88 5.84
CA ALA A 77 9.17 2.70 7.22
C ALA A 77 9.17 1.23 7.67
N LEU A 78 9.06 0.29 6.73
CA LEU A 78 9.09 -1.15 7.00
C LEU A 78 10.47 -1.76 6.75
N ASP A 79 11.46 -0.95 6.40
CA ASP A 79 12.81 -1.34 5.98
C ASP A 79 12.79 -2.54 5.02
N VAL A 80 11.91 -2.46 4.00
CA VAL A 80 11.71 -3.56 3.07
C VAL A 80 12.01 -3.16 1.63
N SER A 81 12.84 -3.97 0.99
CA SER A 81 13.15 -3.86 -0.43
C SER A 81 12.45 -4.94 -1.25
N ALA A 82 12.21 -4.66 -2.52
CA ALA A 82 11.69 -5.65 -3.46
C ALA A 82 12.75 -6.74 -3.72
N ALA A 83 12.33 -8.01 -3.79
CA ALA A 83 13.20 -9.11 -4.20
C ALA A 83 13.51 -9.08 -5.70
N ARG A 84 12.65 -8.45 -6.51
CA ARG A 84 12.88 -8.14 -7.93
C ARG A 84 12.36 -6.75 -8.23
N GLY A 85 13.09 -5.97 -9.02
CA GLY A 85 12.70 -4.62 -9.39
C GLY A 85 12.89 -3.63 -8.24
N ARG A 86 11.90 -2.77 -8.02
CA ARG A 86 11.91 -1.73 -6.98
C ARG A 86 10.57 -1.63 -6.26
N VAL A 87 10.56 -1.00 -5.10
CA VAL A 87 9.33 -0.58 -4.42
C VAL A 87 8.81 0.75 -4.99
N ILE A 88 7.60 1.14 -4.59
CA ILE A 88 7.04 2.48 -4.88
C ILE A 88 7.76 3.48 -3.98
N ALA A 89 8.32 4.53 -4.57
CA ALA A 89 9.00 5.58 -3.83
C ALA A 89 8.00 6.57 -3.20
N SER A 90 8.43 7.24 -2.13
CA SER A 90 7.58 8.17 -1.36
C SER A 90 6.94 9.27 -2.23
N ASP A 91 7.70 9.81 -3.18
CA ASP A 91 7.26 10.85 -4.13
C ASP A 91 6.27 10.34 -5.19
N GLU A 92 6.25 9.04 -5.46
CA GLU A 92 5.32 8.38 -6.37
C GLU A 92 3.96 8.06 -5.73
N THR A 93 3.76 8.35 -4.44
CA THR A 93 2.51 8.01 -3.73
C THR A 93 1.45 9.12 -3.71
N TRP A 94 1.79 10.32 -4.18
CA TRP A 94 0.96 11.52 -4.06
C TRP A 94 0.00 11.72 -5.23
N ALA A 95 -0.89 12.71 -5.13
CA ALA A 95 -1.92 12.97 -6.12
C ALA A 95 -1.37 13.01 -7.55
N GLY A 96 -2.05 12.33 -8.46
CA GLY A 96 -1.60 12.17 -9.85
C GLY A 96 -0.51 11.12 -10.04
N ALA A 97 -0.30 10.25 -9.06
CA ALA A 97 0.65 9.14 -9.15
C ALA A 97 0.41 8.28 -10.41
N ALA A 98 1.50 7.73 -10.93
CA ALA A 98 1.44 6.79 -12.03
C ALA A 98 0.73 5.48 -11.62
N PRO A 99 0.07 4.78 -12.56
CA PRO A 99 -0.53 3.47 -12.31
C PRO A 99 0.54 2.38 -12.27
N ILE A 100 1.28 2.31 -11.16
CA ILE A 100 2.30 1.29 -10.91
C ILE A 100 1.88 0.37 -9.77
N ALA A 101 2.38 -0.86 -9.78
CA ALA A 101 2.08 -1.89 -8.81
C ALA A 101 3.35 -2.61 -8.33
N VAL A 102 3.37 -2.94 -7.04
CA VAL A 102 4.29 -3.90 -6.46
C VAL A 102 3.46 -5.11 -6.02
N VAL A 103 3.81 -6.29 -6.51
CA VAL A 103 3.05 -7.53 -6.23
C VAL A 103 3.73 -8.34 -5.13
N THR A 104 2.96 -9.09 -4.34
CA THR A 104 3.56 -10.02 -3.38
C THR A 104 4.17 -11.23 -4.09
N HIS A 105 5.15 -11.86 -3.45
CA HIS A 105 5.73 -13.11 -3.95
C HIS A 105 4.65 -14.18 -4.21
N GLY A 106 3.65 -14.28 -3.32
CA GLY A 106 2.54 -15.22 -3.48
C GLY A 106 1.69 -14.94 -4.73
N PHE A 107 1.40 -13.68 -5.01
CA PHE A 107 0.70 -13.29 -6.23
C PHE A 107 1.52 -13.64 -7.48
N TRP A 108 2.80 -13.26 -7.49
CA TRP A 108 3.72 -13.55 -8.58
C TRP A 108 3.81 -15.05 -8.89
N GLN A 109 3.96 -15.90 -7.87
CA GLN A 109 4.03 -17.35 -8.04
C GLN A 109 2.71 -17.95 -8.54
N ARG A 110 1.58 -17.60 -7.91
CA ARG A 110 0.29 -18.24 -8.21
C ARG A 110 -0.34 -17.77 -9.51
N ARG A 111 -0.23 -16.47 -9.82
CA ARG A 111 -0.99 -15.84 -10.91
C ARG A 111 -0.13 -15.44 -12.10
N LEU A 112 1.15 -15.18 -11.87
CA LEU A 112 2.10 -14.82 -12.92
C LEU A 112 3.09 -15.94 -13.19
N ALA A 113 2.78 -17.17 -12.74
CA ALA A 113 3.58 -18.39 -12.93
C ALA A 113 5.05 -18.28 -12.49
N GLY A 114 5.37 -17.35 -11.59
CA GLY A 114 6.76 -17.08 -11.21
C GLY A 114 7.61 -16.56 -12.37
N ASP A 115 7.01 -15.88 -13.35
CA ASP A 115 7.68 -15.42 -14.56
C ASP A 115 8.87 -14.50 -14.23
N PRO A 116 10.11 -14.82 -14.64
CA PRO A 116 11.28 -14.01 -14.33
C PRO A 116 11.26 -12.62 -15.00
N ASP A 117 10.49 -12.46 -16.07
CA ASP A 117 10.34 -11.25 -16.91
C ASP A 117 9.03 -10.50 -16.58
N VAL A 118 8.61 -10.55 -15.31
CA VAL A 118 7.36 -9.94 -14.84
C VAL A 118 7.40 -8.41 -14.78
N LEU A 119 8.59 -7.81 -14.63
CA LEU A 119 8.74 -6.36 -14.52
C LEU A 119 8.36 -5.67 -15.83
N GLY A 120 7.65 -4.55 -15.76
CA GLY A 120 7.11 -3.84 -16.92
C GLY A 120 5.84 -4.46 -17.52
N ARG A 121 5.40 -5.63 -17.03
CA ARG A 121 4.10 -6.20 -17.42
C ARG A 121 2.98 -5.51 -16.68
N THR A 122 1.77 -5.59 -17.24
CA THR A 122 0.59 -4.97 -16.65
C THR A 122 -0.34 -5.99 -16.01
N ILE A 123 -0.89 -5.65 -14.84
CA ILE A 123 -2.10 -6.27 -14.29
C ILE A 123 -3.27 -5.32 -14.48
N VAL A 124 -4.49 -5.86 -14.53
CA VAL A 124 -5.70 -5.05 -14.69
C VAL A 124 -6.57 -5.17 -13.44
N LEU A 125 -6.82 -4.05 -12.78
CA LEU A 125 -7.60 -3.94 -11.54
C LEU A 125 -8.80 -3.02 -11.79
N ASP A 126 -10.03 -3.55 -11.65
CA ASP A 126 -11.29 -2.86 -11.97
C ASP A 126 -11.29 -2.21 -13.38
N GLY A 127 -10.60 -2.84 -14.34
CA GLY A 127 -10.47 -2.35 -15.71
C GLY A 127 -9.33 -1.36 -15.94
N GLU A 128 -8.56 -1.02 -14.91
CA GLU A 128 -7.43 -0.10 -14.99
C GLU A 128 -6.10 -0.86 -15.01
N SER A 129 -5.20 -0.48 -15.92
CA SER A 129 -3.91 -1.16 -16.09
C SER A 129 -2.86 -0.59 -15.15
N PHE A 130 -2.17 -1.45 -14.42
CA PHE A 130 -1.05 -1.11 -13.54
C PHE A 130 0.22 -1.84 -13.97
N GLU A 131 1.32 -1.11 -14.17
CA GLU A 131 2.63 -1.69 -14.48
C GLU A 131 3.29 -2.28 -13.23
N ILE A 132 3.75 -3.52 -13.31
CA ILE A 132 4.50 -4.17 -12.24
C ILE A 132 5.93 -3.62 -12.23
N VAL A 133 6.26 -2.86 -11.19
CA VAL A 133 7.61 -2.29 -10.98
C VAL A 133 8.44 -3.09 -9.97
N GLY A 134 7.81 -4.00 -9.22
CA GLY A 134 8.52 -4.85 -8.27
C GLY A 134 7.74 -6.04 -7.73
N VAL A 135 8.49 -6.97 -7.14
CA VAL A 135 7.98 -8.17 -6.45
C VAL A 135 8.55 -8.20 -5.03
N MET A 136 7.67 -8.31 -4.03
CA MET A 136 8.09 -8.39 -2.62
C MET A 136 8.81 -9.70 -2.30
N PRO A 137 9.67 -9.74 -1.26
CA PRO A 137 10.32 -10.96 -0.79
C PRO A 137 9.32 -12.06 -0.39
N PRO A 138 9.73 -13.34 -0.46
CA PRO A 138 8.89 -14.49 -0.10
C PRO A 138 8.31 -14.44 1.31
N ASP A 139 8.96 -13.76 2.26
CA ASP A 139 8.56 -13.74 3.67
C ASP A 139 7.78 -12.48 4.06
N PHE A 140 7.61 -11.54 3.13
CA PHE A 140 6.86 -10.30 3.41
C PHE A 140 5.35 -10.58 3.50
N ARG A 141 4.74 -10.28 4.65
CA ARG A 141 3.31 -10.53 4.94
C ARG A 141 2.57 -9.34 5.56
N PHE A 142 3.23 -8.21 5.74
CA PHE A 142 2.64 -7.02 6.35
C PHE A 142 1.83 -6.22 5.33
N PRO A 143 0.73 -5.54 5.71
CA PRO A 143 0.09 -5.52 7.03
C PRO A 143 -0.88 -6.67 7.25
N SER A 144 -1.16 -7.49 6.22
CA SER A 144 -1.97 -8.69 6.33
C SER A 144 -1.58 -9.71 5.27
N ALA A 145 -1.59 -11.00 5.65
CA ALA A 145 -1.11 -12.11 4.82
C ALA A 145 -1.92 -12.32 3.52
N ASP A 146 -3.11 -11.74 3.43
CA ASP A 146 -3.98 -11.77 2.26
C ASP A 146 -3.73 -10.61 1.28
N THR A 147 -2.83 -9.68 1.60
CA THR A 147 -2.45 -8.60 0.67
C THR A 147 -1.75 -9.20 -0.56
N GLU A 148 -2.25 -8.88 -1.75
CA GLU A 148 -1.71 -9.42 -3.00
C GLU A 148 -0.93 -8.37 -3.80
N VAL A 149 -1.35 -7.09 -3.71
CA VAL A 149 -0.80 -5.98 -4.49
C VAL A 149 -0.71 -4.71 -3.65
N PHE A 150 0.32 -3.91 -3.89
CA PHE A 150 0.48 -2.54 -3.40
C PHE A 150 0.44 -1.57 -4.58
N VAL A 151 -0.29 -0.47 -4.44
CA VAL A 151 -0.35 0.62 -5.45
C VAL A 151 -0.25 1.99 -4.78
N PRO A 152 0.14 3.05 -5.50
CA PRO A 152 0.10 4.42 -5.00
C PRO A 152 -1.32 4.85 -4.62
N MET A 153 -1.53 5.34 -3.40
CA MET A 153 -2.83 5.87 -2.97
C MET A 153 -3.23 7.11 -3.78
N GLY A 154 -2.26 7.94 -4.14
CA GLY A 154 -2.48 9.15 -4.94
C GLY A 154 -2.91 8.92 -6.38
N TYR A 155 -2.85 7.68 -6.88
CA TYR A 155 -3.48 7.33 -8.16
C TYR A 155 -5.00 7.53 -8.08
N TYR A 156 -5.60 7.31 -6.90
CA TYR A 156 -7.02 7.47 -6.66
C TYR A 156 -7.39 8.87 -6.12
N SER A 157 -6.51 9.87 -6.19
CA SER A 157 -6.73 11.19 -5.58
C SER A 157 -8.00 11.90 -6.06
N GLU A 158 -8.44 11.66 -7.29
CA GLU A 158 -9.68 12.24 -7.83
C GLU A 158 -10.96 11.52 -7.33
N ARG A 159 -10.84 10.26 -6.92
CA ARG A 159 -11.95 9.43 -6.42
C ARG A 159 -12.04 9.46 -4.89
N LEU A 160 -10.92 9.75 -4.24
CA LEU A 160 -10.84 9.95 -2.81
C LEU A 160 -11.12 11.41 -2.46
N CYS A 161 -11.56 11.63 -1.23
CA CYS A 161 -11.71 12.93 -0.61
C CYS A 161 -10.35 13.57 -0.25
N TRP A 162 -9.42 13.61 -1.20
CA TRP A 162 -7.99 13.86 -1.00
C TRP A 162 -7.65 15.18 -0.32
N GLU A 163 -8.43 16.23 -0.58
CA GLU A 163 -8.24 17.56 0.01
C GLU A 163 -9.20 17.86 1.18
N GLN A 164 -10.04 16.89 1.58
CA GLN A 164 -11.06 17.09 2.61
C GLN A 164 -10.55 16.69 4.01
N ARG A 165 -10.49 17.66 4.92
CA ARG A 165 -10.23 17.40 6.34
C ARG A 165 -11.40 16.64 6.99
N GLY A 166 -11.07 15.72 7.89
CA GLY A 166 -12.06 14.91 8.61
C GLY A 166 -12.70 13.80 7.78
N CYS A 167 -12.25 13.59 6.53
CA CYS A 167 -12.70 12.46 5.74
C CYS A 167 -12.04 11.16 6.20
N SER A 168 -12.86 10.20 6.64
CA SER A 168 -12.42 8.86 7.07
C SER A 168 -12.14 7.89 5.92
N GLN A 169 -12.29 8.33 4.66
CA GLN A 169 -11.86 7.55 3.49
C GLN A 169 -10.46 7.93 3.00
N GLY A 170 -9.77 8.83 3.72
CA GLY A 170 -8.49 9.38 3.32
C GLY A 170 -7.30 8.42 3.45
N THR A 171 -7.29 7.54 4.45
CA THR A 171 -6.28 6.48 4.63
C THR A 171 -6.92 5.20 5.13
#